data_AF-A0A7Z9FDP2-F1
#
_entry.id   AF-A0A7Z9FDP2-F1
#
_cell.length_a   1.000
_cell.length_b   1.000
_cell.length_c   1.000
_cell.angle_alpha   90.00
_cell.angle_beta   90.00
_cell.angle_gamma   90.00
#
_symmetry.space_group_name_H-M   'P 1'
#
loop_
_entity.id
_entity.type
_entity.pdbx_description
1 polymer ?
#
loop_
_entity_poly.entity_id
_entity_poly.type
_entity_poly.pdbx_seq_one_letter_code
_entity_poly.pdbx_strand_id
1 'polypeptide(L)'
;VGQADGEVYPDSVGVPYPGVELRIGDNGEVMFRSPGVFQGYYKNPEATEETKTADGWIKSGDAGLIDSDGQLRIIDRAKDVGKLNDGTMFAPKYIENKLKFSPYVREAVTHGNGRDMVAAFINIDLEAVGNWAERRGITYTSYTDLAARPEVYDLVNRDIERVNNSLAEDPQLRGSQIQRFLILHKELDPDDNELTRTRKVRRGFVAEKYADLIDALYSDRDRVFIDAQVTFEDGRSGSIKAELAIQDVSVVTPNVSQAQAA
;
A
#
# COMPACT_ATOMS: atom_id res chain seq x y z
N VAL A 1 -21.47 10.01 -3.37
CA VAL A 1 -20.60 11.12 -2.95
C VAL A 1 -20.15 11.90 -4.16
N GLY A 2 -19.79 13.16 -3.99
CA GLY A 2 -19.25 13.99 -5.05
C GLY A 2 -18.48 15.18 -4.49
N GLN A 3 -17.57 15.72 -5.28
CA GLN A 3 -16.82 16.93 -4.95
C GLN A 3 -17.47 18.11 -5.66
N ALA A 4 -17.66 19.22 -4.94
CA ALA A 4 -18.24 20.43 -5.49
C ALA A 4 -17.21 21.21 -6.32
N ASP A 5 -17.69 22.08 -7.22
CA ASP A 5 -16.82 22.98 -7.98
C ASP A 5 -16.00 23.85 -7.02
N GLY A 6 -14.67 23.78 -7.12
CA GLY A 6 -13.74 24.51 -6.25
C GLY A 6 -13.33 23.79 -4.96
N GLU A 7 -13.94 22.64 -4.65
CA GLU A 7 -13.63 21.82 -3.47
C GLU A 7 -13.07 20.45 -3.88
N VAL A 8 -12.04 20.49 -4.75
CA VAL A 8 -11.45 19.28 -5.32
C VAL A 8 -10.25 18.81 -4.50
N TYR A 9 -10.43 17.70 -3.78
CA TYR A 9 -9.39 17.09 -2.95
C TYR A 9 -8.88 15.80 -3.62
N PRO A 10 -7.56 15.67 -3.91
CA PRO A 10 -7.00 14.51 -4.61
C PRO A 10 -7.22 13.15 -3.93
N ASP A 11 -7.41 13.15 -2.61
CA ASP A 11 -7.53 11.96 -1.75
C ASP A 11 -8.97 11.68 -1.29
N SER A 12 -9.93 12.52 -1.69
CA SER A 12 -11.36 12.38 -1.33
C SER A 12 -12.18 11.82 -2.50
N VAL A 13 -13.30 11.16 -2.18
CA VAL A 13 -14.39 10.87 -3.13
C VAL A 13 -15.57 11.83 -2.95
N GLY A 14 -15.47 12.77 -2.02
CA GLY A 14 -16.41 13.86 -1.79
C GLY A 14 -17.33 13.66 -0.60
N VAL A 15 -18.29 14.58 -0.47
CA VAL A 15 -19.34 14.57 0.55
C VAL A 15 -20.58 13.80 0.04
N PRO A 16 -21.46 13.30 0.92
CA PRO A 16 -22.72 12.69 0.51
C PRO A 16 -23.61 13.67 -0.26
N TYR A 17 -24.29 13.17 -1.30
CA TYR A 17 -25.34 13.93 -1.98
C TYR A 17 -26.58 14.09 -1.08
N PRO A 18 -27.44 15.09 -1.32
CA PRO A 18 -28.70 15.21 -0.60
C PRO A 18 -29.50 13.90 -0.62
N GLY A 19 -29.94 13.45 0.55
CA GLY A 19 -30.67 12.18 0.72
C GLY A 19 -29.80 10.92 0.73
N VAL A 20 -28.47 11.05 0.68
CA VAL A 20 -27.52 9.95 0.92
C VAL A 20 -26.99 10.07 2.34
N GLU A 21 -27.11 8.99 3.09
CA GLU A 21 -26.51 8.86 4.41
C GLU A 21 -25.26 8.00 4.31
N LEU A 22 -24.21 8.38 5.04
CA LEU A 22 -22.96 7.64 5.15
C LEU A 22 -22.65 7.37 6.61
N ARG A 23 -22.04 6.21 6.87
CA ARG A 23 -21.38 5.91 8.13
C ARG A 23 -20.18 5.00 7.88
N ILE A 24 -19.24 5.00 8.81
CA ILE A 24 -18.16 4.03 8.86
C ILE A 24 -18.56 2.96 9.87
N GLY A 25 -18.57 1.70 9.46
CA GLY A 25 -18.82 0.56 10.35
C GLY A 25 -17.64 0.30 11.28
N ASP A 26 -17.84 -0.53 12.30
CA ASP A 26 -16.81 -0.84 13.32
C ASP A 26 -15.53 -1.47 12.73
N ASN A 27 -15.66 -2.11 11.57
CA ASN A 27 -14.57 -2.69 10.79
C ASN A 27 -13.89 -1.68 9.85
N GLY A 28 -14.26 -0.40 9.89
CA GLY A 28 -13.79 0.65 8.98
C GLY A 28 -14.50 0.68 7.63
N GLU A 29 -15.49 -0.18 7.40
CA GLU A 29 -16.19 -0.28 6.12
C GLU A 29 -17.15 0.90 5.91
N VAL A 30 -17.11 1.50 4.72
CA VAL A 30 -18.08 2.53 4.32
C VAL A 30 -19.42 1.87 4.09
N MET A 31 -20.42 2.33 4.84
CA MET A 31 -21.81 1.96 4.65
C MET A 31 -22.60 3.16 4.17
N PHE A 32 -23.57 2.92 3.28
CA PHE A 32 -24.43 3.98 2.78
C PHE A 32 -25.89 3.57 2.71
N ARG A 33 -26.78 4.55 2.83
CA ARG A 33 -28.22 4.41 2.62
C ARG A 33 -28.68 5.53 1.69
N SER A 34 -29.48 5.20 0.68
CA SER A 34 -30.02 6.19 -0.26
C SER A 34 -31.30 5.69 -0.93
N PRO A 35 -32.12 6.58 -1.52
CA PRO A 35 -33.31 6.20 -2.29
C PRO A 35 -33.01 5.30 -3.49
N GLY A 36 -31.78 5.36 -4.04
CA GLY A 36 -31.38 4.65 -5.25
C GLY A 36 -30.68 3.31 -5.02
N VAL A 37 -30.64 2.78 -3.78
CA VAL A 37 -29.99 1.48 -3.52
C VAL A 37 -30.73 0.34 -4.23
N PHE A 38 -29.97 -0.65 -4.70
CA PHE A 38 -30.54 -1.84 -5.34
C PHE A 38 -31.43 -2.64 -4.36
N GLN A 39 -32.41 -3.38 -4.89
CA GLN A 39 -33.34 -4.17 -4.07
C GLN A 39 -32.70 -5.44 -3.50
N GLY A 40 -31.82 -6.07 -4.27
CA GLY A 40 -31.12 -7.30 -3.93
C GLY A 40 -30.50 -7.94 -5.17
N TYR A 41 -29.68 -8.96 -4.95
CA TYR A 41 -29.13 -9.76 -6.03
C TYR A 41 -30.21 -10.72 -6.58
N TYR A 42 -30.29 -10.81 -7.90
CA TYR A 42 -31.27 -11.68 -8.56
C TYR A 42 -31.03 -13.15 -8.18
N LYS A 43 -32.06 -13.80 -7.61
CA LYS A 43 -32.03 -15.20 -7.15
C LYS A 43 -30.91 -15.53 -6.15
N ASN A 44 -30.42 -14.53 -5.42
CA ASN A 44 -29.38 -14.73 -4.39
C ASN A 44 -29.74 -13.96 -3.10
N PRO A 45 -30.67 -14.48 -2.29
CA PRO A 45 -31.09 -13.85 -1.04
C PRO A 45 -29.94 -13.79 -0.01
N GLU A 46 -29.10 -14.83 0.05
CA GLU A 46 -27.96 -14.90 0.98
C GLU A 46 -26.97 -13.74 0.74
N ALA A 47 -26.49 -13.55 -0.50
CA ALA A 47 -25.61 -12.43 -0.82
C ALA A 47 -26.29 -11.06 -0.60
N THR A 48 -27.62 -11.00 -0.71
CA THR A 48 -28.38 -9.78 -0.45
C THR A 48 -28.36 -9.44 1.03
N GLU A 49 -28.61 -10.41 1.91
CA GLU A 49 -28.59 -10.25 3.36
C GLU A 49 -27.17 -9.98 3.88
N GLU A 50 -26.15 -10.56 3.24
CA GLU A 50 -24.75 -10.24 3.57
C GLU A 50 -24.39 -8.78 3.26
N THR A 51 -24.88 -8.25 2.13
CA THR A 51 -24.56 -6.91 1.64
C THR A 51 -25.44 -5.82 2.24
N LYS A 52 -26.68 -6.15 2.61
CA LYS A 52 -27.68 -5.19 3.08
C LYS A 52 -28.13 -5.53 4.49
N THR A 53 -27.98 -4.58 5.41
CA THR A 53 -28.43 -4.74 6.78
C THR A 53 -29.94 -4.54 6.92
N ALA A 54 -30.51 -5.07 8.01
CA ALA A 54 -31.95 -4.98 8.29
C ALA A 54 -32.46 -3.53 8.42
N ASP A 55 -31.62 -2.60 8.87
CA ASP A 55 -31.89 -1.16 8.98
C ASP A 55 -31.66 -0.38 7.65
N GLY A 56 -31.39 -1.10 6.56
CA GLY A 56 -31.38 -0.57 5.19
C GLY A 56 -30.04 -0.02 4.71
N TRP A 57 -28.95 -0.26 5.43
CA TRP A 57 -27.61 0.14 5.00
C TRP A 57 -27.00 -0.88 4.04
N ILE A 58 -26.26 -0.37 3.07
CA ILE A 58 -25.47 -1.16 2.13
C ILE A 58 -24.00 -1.15 2.56
N LYS A 59 -23.42 -2.34 2.67
CA LYS A 59 -21.98 -2.57 2.84
C LYS A 59 -21.30 -2.43 1.49
N SER A 60 -20.40 -1.46 1.34
CA SER A 60 -19.70 -1.21 0.07
C SER A 60 -18.58 -2.22 -0.22
N GLY A 61 -18.05 -2.87 0.82
CA GLY A 61 -16.81 -3.65 0.78
C GLY A 61 -15.54 -2.80 0.75
N ASP A 62 -15.66 -1.47 0.84
CA ASP A 62 -14.55 -0.51 0.87
C ASP A 62 -14.36 0.04 2.28
N ALA A 63 -13.11 0.15 2.72
CA ALA A 63 -12.77 0.86 3.94
C ALA A 63 -12.57 2.34 3.65
N GLY A 64 -13.05 3.19 4.54
CA GLY A 64 -12.95 4.63 4.36
C GLY A 64 -12.92 5.42 5.65
N LEU A 65 -12.46 6.65 5.52
CA LEU A 65 -12.34 7.62 6.61
C LEU A 65 -13.16 8.86 6.24
N ILE A 66 -13.85 9.43 7.22
CA ILE A 66 -14.53 10.71 7.06
C ILE A 66 -13.78 11.73 7.90
N ASP A 67 -13.37 12.83 7.28
CA ASP A 67 -12.69 13.92 7.99
C ASP A 67 -13.67 14.90 8.66
N SER A 68 -13.13 15.95 9.28
CA SER A 68 -13.92 16.98 9.97
C SER A 68 -14.85 17.76 9.06
N ASP A 69 -14.52 17.84 7.77
CA ASP A 69 -15.31 18.56 6.76
C ASP A 69 -16.33 17.65 6.06
N GLY A 70 -16.42 16.38 6.51
CA GLY A 70 -17.35 15.38 5.98
C GLY A 70 -16.88 14.73 4.68
N GLN A 71 -15.64 14.96 4.26
CA GLN A 71 -15.07 14.37 3.05
C GLN A 71 -14.78 12.89 3.30
N LEU A 72 -15.30 12.04 2.43
CA LEU A 72 -15.02 10.60 2.47
C LEU A 72 -13.74 10.30 1.69
N ARG A 73 -12.80 9.60 2.31
CA ARG A 73 -11.63 9.00 1.66
C ARG A 73 -11.78 7.49 1.62
N ILE A 74 -11.52 6.87 0.48
CA ILE A 74 -11.45 5.41 0.36
C ILE A 74 -9.99 4.99 0.51
N ILE A 75 -9.71 4.16 1.51
CA ILE A 75 -8.33 3.79 1.86
C ILE A 75 -7.95 2.39 1.37
N ASP A 76 -8.86 1.42 1.43
CA ASP A 76 -8.61 0.07 0.95
C ASP A 76 -9.94 -0.70 0.77
N ARG A 77 -9.87 -2.00 0.46
CA ARG A 77 -10.98 -2.92 0.65
C ARG A 77 -11.10 -3.26 2.12
N ALA A 78 -12.32 -3.30 2.66
CA ALA A 78 -12.57 -3.56 4.08
C ALA A 78 -11.93 -4.88 4.56
N LYS A 79 -11.91 -5.91 3.71
CA LYS A 79 -11.28 -7.20 4.01
C LYS A 79 -9.74 -7.20 3.99
N ASP A 80 -9.14 -6.20 3.35
CA ASP A 80 -7.68 -6.10 3.17
C ASP A 80 -7.05 -5.16 4.22
N VAL A 81 -7.86 -4.38 4.95
CA VAL A 81 -7.40 -3.59 6.09
C VAL A 81 -7.00 -4.52 7.24
N GLY A 82 -5.75 -4.39 7.66
CA GLY A 82 -5.19 -5.12 8.79
C GLY A 82 -5.00 -4.23 10.01
N LYS A 83 -4.37 -4.80 11.03
CA LYS A 83 -3.91 -4.08 12.22
C LYS A 83 -2.49 -4.50 12.58
N LEU A 84 -1.69 -3.56 13.05
CA LEU A 84 -0.44 -3.87 13.74
C LEU A 84 -0.75 -4.53 15.09
N ASN A 85 0.26 -5.10 15.75
CA ASN A 85 0.10 -5.77 17.04
C ASN A 85 -0.39 -4.83 18.16
N ASP A 86 -0.11 -3.54 18.06
CA ASP A 86 -0.57 -2.51 19.00
C ASP A 86 -2.01 -2.02 18.72
N GLY A 87 -2.65 -2.57 17.69
CA GLY A 87 -4.01 -2.20 17.25
C GLY A 87 -4.07 -1.05 16.24
N THR A 88 -2.93 -0.45 15.88
CA THR A 88 -2.85 0.58 14.84
C THR A 88 -3.41 0.06 13.52
N MET A 89 -4.24 0.87 12.85
CA MET A 89 -4.82 0.54 11.56
C MET A 89 -3.72 0.40 10.49
N PHE A 90 -3.81 -0.64 9.67
CA PHE A 90 -2.90 -0.85 8.55
C PHE A 90 -3.70 -1.00 7.25
N ALA A 91 -3.64 0.01 6.38
CA ALA A 91 -4.28 0.03 5.07
C ALA A 91 -3.22 -0.12 3.97
N PRO A 92 -2.88 -1.34 3.54
CA PRO A 92 -1.71 -1.57 2.69
C PRO A 92 -1.82 -0.87 1.33
N LYS A 93 -2.97 -0.92 0.65
CA LYS A 93 -3.10 -0.29 -0.68
C LYS A 93 -3.00 1.22 -0.62
N TYR A 94 -3.45 1.84 0.47
CA TYR A 94 -3.33 3.28 0.65
C TYR A 94 -1.85 3.71 0.65
N ILE A 95 -1.02 3.01 1.42
CA ILE A 95 0.41 3.28 1.54
C ILE A 95 1.12 2.96 0.22
N GLU A 96 0.82 1.83 -0.40
CA GLU A 96 1.41 1.42 -1.68
C GLU A 96 1.08 2.39 -2.82
N ASN A 97 -0.17 2.83 -2.92
CA ASN A 97 -0.56 3.81 -3.94
C ASN A 97 0.19 5.14 -3.72
N LYS A 98 0.37 5.59 -2.47
CA LYS A 98 1.18 6.78 -2.14
C LYS A 98 2.64 6.65 -2.59
N LEU A 99 3.23 5.47 -2.46
CA LEU A 99 4.58 5.18 -2.95
C LEU A 99 4.64 5.21 -4.48
N LYS A 100 3.65 4.59 -5.15
CA LYS A 100 3.56 4.49 -6.62
C LYS A 100 3.25 5.80 -7.35
N PHE A 101 2.96 6.89 -6.62
CA PHE A 101 3.01 8.23 -7.20
C PHE A 101 4.43 8.71 -7.49
N SER A 102 5.45 8.10 -6.88
CA SER A 102 6.83 8.34 -7.28
C SER A 102 7.08 7.74 -8.67
N PRO A 103 7.74 8.48 -9.59
CA PRO A 103 8.15 7.91 -10.87
C PRO A 103 9.20 6.80 -10.72
N TYR A 104 9.85 6.69 -9.55
CA TYR A 104 10.91 5.71 -9.29
C TYR A 104 10.39 4.38 -8.76
N VAL A 105 9.12 4.30 -8.35
CA VAL A 105 8.53 3.10 -7.76
C VAL A 105 7.55 2.47 -8.75
N ARG A 106 7.92 1.29 -9.27
CA ARG A 106 7.09 0.48 -10.17
C ARG A 106 5.98 -0.24 -9.42
N GLU A 107 6.34 -0.86 -8.30
CA GLU A 107 5.43 -1.59 -7.44
C GLU A 107 5.90 -1.49 -5.99
N ALA A 108 4.95 -1.52 -5.06
CA ALA A 108 5.22 -1.57 -3.64
C ALA A 108 4.34 -2.63 -3.00
N VAL A 109 4.90 -3.41 -2.08
CA VAL A 109 4.14 -4.36 -1.27
C VAL A 109 4.44 -4.08 0.19
N THR A 110 3.45 -3.59 0.91
CA THR A 110 3.56 -3.30 2.33
C THR A 110 3.12 -4.50 3.16
N HIS A 111 3.83 -4.68 4.26
CA HIS A 111 3.62 -5.70 5.27
C HIS A 111 3.43 -5.01 6.61
N GLY A 112 2.46 -5.46 7.41
CA GLY A 112 2.19 -4.84 8.71
C GLY A 112 1.09 -5.54 9.50
N ASN A 113 0.15 -6.19 8.83
CA ASN A 113 -0.90 -6.94 9.52
C ASN A 113 -0.31 -8.03 10.44
N GLY A 114 -0.60 -7.95 11.74
CA GLY A 114 -0.06 -8.87 12.76
C GLY A 114 1.45 -8.71 13.00
N ARG A 115 2.00 -7.52 12.75
CA ARG A 115 3.42 -7.19 12.96
C ARG A 115 3.54 -5.93 13.82
N ASP A 116 4.73 -5.68 14.36
CA ASP A 116 4.99 -4.54 15.27
C ASP A 116 5.22 -3.21 14.52
N MET A 117 5.51 -3.29 13.22
CA MET A 117 5.76 -2.13 12.37
C MET A 117 5.30 -2.38 10.94
N VAL A 118 5.18 -1.31 10.15
CA VAL A 118 5.02 -1.44 8.70
C VAL A 118 6.40 -1.55 8.05
N ALA A 119 6.58 -2.56 7.21
CA ALA A 119 7.73 -2.72 6.35
C ALA A 119 7.30 -2.84 4.87
N ALA A 120 8.21 -2.54 3.94
CA ALA A 120 7.89 -2.52 2.52
C ALA A 120 8.90 -3.27 1.64
N PHE A 121 8.38 -4.00 0.65
CA PHE A 121 9.12 -4.34 -0.55
C PHE A 121 8.88 -3.28 -1.61
N ILE A 122 9.96 -2.90 -2.30
CA ILE A 122 9.92 -1.94 -3.40
C ILE A 122 10.46 -2.60 -4.67
N ASN A 123 9.72 -2.45 -5.78
CA ASN A 123 10.28 -2.56 -7.12
C ASN A 123 10.53 -1.16 -7.67
N ILE A 124 11.75 -0.91 -8.13
CA ILE A 124 12.05 0.31 -8.84
C ILE A 124 11.49 0.26 -10.26
N ASP A 125 11.17 1.41 -10.84
CA ASP A 125 10.95 1.52 -12.28
C ASP A 125 12.31 1.63 -12.99
N LEU A 126 12.67 0.58 -13.74
CA LEU A 126 13.99 0.46 -14.37
C LEU A 126 14.31 1.62 -15.30
N GLU A 127 13.33 2.10 -16.07
CA GLU A 127 13.53 3.17 -17.03
C GLU A 127 13.71 4.50 -16.31
N ALA A 128 12.85 4.83 -15.34
CA ALA A 128 12.93 6.08 -14.60
C ALA A 128 14.19 6.16 -13.73
N VAL A 129 14.52 5.09 -13.00
CA VAL A 129 15.71 5.04 -12.15
C VAL A 129 16.99 4.94 -12.99
N GLY A 130 16.97 4.22 -14.12
CA GLY A 130 18.09 4.17 -15.07
C GLY A 130 18.44 5.55 -15.61
N ASN A 131 17.44 6.29 -16.12
CA ASN A 131 17.61 7.68 -16.56
C ASN A 131 18.13 8.60 -15.43
N TRP A 132 17.66 8.40 -14.20
CA TRP A 132 18.12 9.15 -13.04
C TRP A 132 19.58 8.86 -12.68
N ALA A 133 20.01 7.60 -12.82
CA ALA A 133 21.35 7.09 -12.56
C ALA A 133 22.35 7.58 -13.60
N GLU A 134 22.01 7.49 -14.89
CA GLU A 134 22.83 7.97 -16.01
C GLU A 134 23.18 9.46 -15.88
N ARG A 135 22.19 10.29 -15.52
CA ARG A 135 22.40 11.74 -15.29
C ARG A 135 23.36 12.05 -14.13
N ARG A 136 23.64 11.08 -13.27
CA ARG A 136 24.56 11.17 -12.13
C ARG A 136 25.87 10.40 -12.34
N GLY A 137 26.07 9.82 -13.52
CA GLY A 137 27.26 9.02 -13.83
C GLY A 137 27.29 7.68 -13.10
N ILE A 138 26.15 7.17 -12.60
CA ILE A 138 26.06 5.87 -11.95
C ILE A 138 25.93 4.81 -13.04
N THR A 139 26.94 3.96 -13.18
CA THR A 139 26.95 2.86 -14.16
C THR A 139 26.33 1.60 -13.55
N TYR A 140 25.44 0.96 -14.30
CA TYR A 140 24.83 -0.33 -13.95
C TYR A 140 24.72 -1.23 -15.18
N THR A 141 24.55 -2.52 -14.96
CA THR A 141 24.52 -3.55 -16.03
C THR A 141 23.19 -4.30 -16.14
N SER A 142 22.37 -4.26 -15.10
CA SER A 142 21.10 -4.97 -15.02
C SER A 142 20.18 -4.32 -14.00
N TYR A 143 18.90 -4.72 -13.99
CA TYR A 143 17.96 -4.33 -12.94
C TYR A 143 18.51 -4.68 -11.54
N THR A 144 19.00 -5.90 -11.35
CA THR A 144 19.50 -6.39 -10.05
C THR A 144 20.68 -5.54 -9.55
N ASP A 145 21.61 -5.19 -10.45
CA ASP A 145 22.74 -4.32 -10.14
C ASP A 145 22.29 -2.91 -9.75
N LEU A 146 21.38 -2.30 -10.52
CA LEU A 146 20.85 -0.97 -10.22
C LEU A 146 20.06 -0.94 -8.91
N ALA A 147 19.18 -1.91 -8.69
CA ALA A 147 18.35 -2.05 -7.49
C ALA A 147 19.18 -2.22 -6.22
N ALA A 148 20.39 -2.78 -6.32
CA ALA A 148 21.30 -2.97 -5.20
C ALA A 148 22.19 -1.74 -4.89
N ARG A 149 22.12 -0.66 -5.69
CA ARG A 149 22.98 0.51 -5.50
C ARG A 149 22.57 1.31 -4.25
N PRO A 150 23.53 1.67 -3.37
CA PRO A 150 23.25 2.54 -2.23
C PRO A 150 22.55 3.84 -2.63
N GLU A 151 22.92 4.43 -3.77
CA GLU A 151 22.32 5.66 -4.27
C GLU A 151 20.83 5.49 -4.64
N VAL A 152 20.44 4.29 -5.07
CA VAL A 152 19.04 3.95 -5.37
C VAL A 152 18.26 3.68 -4.08
N TYR A 153 18.90 3.07 -3.08
CA TYR A 153 18.33 2.97 -1.73
C TYR A 153 18.08 4.37 -1.13
N ASP A 154 19.01 5.31 -1.25
CA ASP A 154 18.83 6.70 -0.84
C ASP A 154 17.71 7.43 -1.63
N LEU A 155 17.56 7.10 -2.91
CA LEU A 155 16.47 7.62 -3.74
C LEU A 155 15.10 7.14 -3.23
N VAL A 156 14.96 5.83 -3.03
CA VAL A 156 13.72 5.21 -2.53
C VAL A 156 13.43 5.64 -1.09
N ASN A 157 14.44 5.76 -0.23
CA ASN A 157 14.27 6.23 1.14
C ASN A 157 13.62 7.63 1.18
N ARG A 158 14.03 8.55 0.30
CA ARG A 158 13.39 9.87 0.21
C ARG A 158 11.92 9.81 -0.22
N ASP A 159 11.56 8.88 -1.10
CA ASP A 159 10.16 8.65 -1.47
C ASP A 159 9.35 8.08 -0.31
N ILE A 160 9.92 7.16 0.46
CA ILE A 160 9.29 6.63 1.66
C ILE A 160 9.14 7.71 2.72
N GLU A 161 10.16 8.53 2.97
CA GLU A 161 10.09 9.68 3.89
C GLU A 161 8.99 10.65 3.48
N ARG A 162 8.84 10.97 2.19
CA ARG A 162 7.72 11.78 1.68
C ARG A 162 6.37 11.16 2.03
N VAL A 163 6.23 9.84 1.85
CA VAL A 163 4.99 9.12 2.21
C VAL A 163 4.77 9.13 3.73
N ASN A 164 5.80 8.88 4.54
CA ASN A 164 5.73 8.91 6.00
C ASN A 164 5.33 10.29 6.54
N ASN A 165 5.87 11.38 5.96
CA ASN A 165 5.43 12.74 6.28
C ASN A 165 3.94 12.93 6.00
N SER A 166 3.45 12.48 4.84
CA SER A 166 2.01 12.56 4.52
C SER A 166 1.15 11.68 5.44
N LEU A 167 1.64 10.51 5.88
CA LEU A 167 0.93 9.67 6.84
C LEU A 167 0.87 10.32 8.22
N ALA A 168 1.95 10.98 8.65
CA ALA A 168 2.04 11.62 9.96
C ALA A 168 1.03 12.77 10.15
N GLU A 169 0.58 13.38 9.05
CA GLU A 169 -0.48 14.39 9.04
C GLU A 169 -1.89 13.79 9.24
N ASP A 170 -2.09 12.50 8.96
CA ASP A 170 -3.39 11.83 9.09
C ASP A 170 -3.55 11.23 10.51
N PRO A 171 -4.49 11.72 11.34
CA PRO A 171 -4.66 11.23 12.70
C PRO A 171 -4.95 9.73 12.82
N GLN A 172 -5.54 9.12 11.79
CA GLN A 172 -5.96 7.72 11.76
C GLN A 172 -4.89 6.80 11.14
N LEU A 173 -3.96 7.34 10.34
CA LEU A 173 -2.93 6.57 9.61
C LEU A 173 -1.48 6.90 10.03
N ARG A 174 -1.25 7.91 10.86
CA ARG A 174 0.08 8.29 11.35
C ARG A 174 0.87 7.18 12.05
N GLY A 175 0.18 6.19 12.61
CA GLY A 175 0.82 5.03 13.25
C GLY A 175 1.33 3.99 12.26
N SER A 176 0.87 4.01 11.00
CA SER A 176 1.24 3.03 9.97
C SER A 176 2.38 3.51 9.07
N GLN A 177 3.29 4.33 9.60
CA GLN A 177 4.49 4.77 8.87
C GLN A 177 5.41 3.58 8.60
N ILE A 178 6.04 3.59 7.43
CA ILE A 178 7.00 2.56 7.02
C ILE A 178 8.29 2.77 7.83
N GLN A 179 8.68 1.77 8.60
CA GLN A 179 9.88 1.80 9.42
C GLN A 179 11.06 1.09 8.76
N ARG A 180 10.78 0.22 7.79
CA ARG A 180 11.81 -0.58 7.14
C ARG A 180 11.46 -0.97 5.73
N PHE A 181 12.45 -1.07 4.85
CA PHE A 181 12.23 -1.55 3.49
C PHE A 181 13.43 -2.30 2.92
N LEU A 182 13.17 -2.99 1.81
CA LEU A 182 14.19 -3.46 0.89
C LEU A 182 13.73 -3.26 -0.55
N ILE A 183 14.69 -3.23 -1.46
CA ILE A 183 14.42 -3.22 -2.91
C ILE A 183 14.57 -4.64 -3.43
N LEU A 184 13.52 -5.17 -4.06
CA LEU A 184 13.54 -6.51 -4.63
C LEU A 184 14.50 -6.56 -5.82
N HIS A 185 15.24 -7.66 -5.91
CA HIS A 185 16.27 -7.95 -6.91
C HIS A 185 15.73 -8.21 -8.34
N LYS A 186 14.41 -8.34 -8.50
CA LYS A 186 13.67 -8.41 -9.77
C LYS A 186 12.31 -7.72 -9.63
N GLU A 187 11.69 -7.35 -10.75
CA GLU A 187 10.28 -6.93 -10.77
C GLU A 187 9.33 -8.10 -10.44
N LEU A 188 8.23 -7.80 -9.76
CA LEU A 188 7.13 -8.74 -9.61
C LEU A 188 6.48 -9.00 -10.96
N ASP A 189 6.24 -10.28 -11.26
CA ASP A 189 5.82 -10.71 -12.59
C ASP A 189 4.52 -11.54 -12.56
N PRO A 190 3.56 -11.31 -13.49
CA PRO A 190 2.38 -12.15 -13.64
C PRO A 190 2.68 -13.64 -13.93
N ASP A 191 3.72 -13.93 -14.70
CA ASP A 191 4.10 -15.29 -15.10
C ASP A 191 4.70 -16.07 -13.93
N ASP A 192 5.33 -15.35 -12.98
CA ASP A 192 5.76 -15.88 -11.69
C ASP A 192 4.63 -16.02 -10.67
N ASN A 193 3.38 -15.76 -11.06
CA ASN A 193 2.18 -15.76 -10.21
C ASN A 193 2.17 -14.72 -9.08
N GLU A 194 3.07 -13.74 -9.11
CA GLU A 194 3.17 -12.68 -8.09
C GLU A 194 2.14 -11.58 -8.32
N LEU A 195 1.80 -11.35 -9.58
CA LEU A 195 0.77 -10.43 -10.01
C LEU A 195 -0.35 -11.19 -10.75
N THR A 196 -1.54 -10.59 -10.82
CA THR A 196 -2.53 -10.97 -11.84
C THR A 196 -2.10 -10.43 -13.20
N ARG A 197 -2.72 -10.89 -14.29
CA ARG A 197 -2.53 -10.30 -15.63
C ARG A 197 -2.90 -8.81 -15.70
N THR A 198 -3.78 -8.36 -14.80
CA THR A 198 -4.12 -6.94 -14.60
C THR A 198 -3.15 -6.21 -13.65
N ARG A 199 -2.00 -6.82 -13.36
CA ARG A 199 -0.93 -6.32 -12.49
C ARG A 199 -1.36 -6.04 -11.04
N LYS A 200 -2.37 -6.77 -10.53
CA LYS A 200 -2.74 -6.71 -9.11
C LYS A 200 -1.86 -7.67 -8.32
N VAL A 201 -1.27 -7.21 -7.22
CA VAL A 201 -0.44 -8.03 -6.33
C VAL A 201 -1.23 -9.19 -5.73
N ARG A 202 -0.74 -10.42 -5.89
CA ARG A 202 -1.26 -11.63 -5.25
C ARG A 202 -0.61 -11.80 -3.88
N ARG A 203 -1.01 -10.97 -2.91
CA ARG A 203 -0.36 -10.84 -1.59
C ARG A 203 -0.09 -12.16 -0.88
N GLY A 204 -1.05 -13.09 -0.84
CA GLY A 204 -0.85 -14.38 -0.20
C GLY A 204 0.30 -15.18 -0.82
N PHE A 205 0.37 -15.19 -2.16
CA PHE A 205 1.44 -15.85 -2.89
C PHE A 205 2.79 -15.15 -2.73
N VAL A 206 2.81 -13.80 -2.78
CA VAL A 206 4.02 -13.01 -2.51
C VAL A 206 4.52 -13.26 -1.08
N ALA A 207 3.62 -13.32 -0.09
CA ALA A 207 3.98 -13.57 1.30
C ALA A 207 4.60 -14.97 1.50
N GLU A 208 4.07 -15.98 0.82
CA GLU A 208 4.61 -17.34 0.84
C GLU A 208 5.97 -17.43 0.13
N LYS A 209 6.05 -16.93 -1.11
CA LYS A 209 7.27 -17.00 -1.94
C LYS A 209 8.44 -16.24 -1.32
N TYR A 210 8.18 -15.11 -0.66
CA TYR A 210 9.18 -14.21 -0.10
C TYR A 210 9.22 -14.24 1.43
N ALA A 211 8.76 -15.34 2.07
CA ALA A 211 8.68 -15.46 3.52
C ALA A 211 10.01 -15.11 4.22
N ASP A 212 11.14 -15.63 3.71
CA ASP A 212 12.47 -15.35 4.27
C ASP A 212 12.86 -13.87 4.21
N LEU A 213 12.47 -13.16 3.13
CA LEU A 213 12.71 -11.73 2.99
C LEU A 213 11.82 -10.92 3.95
N ILE A 214 10.56 -11.34 4.11
CA ILE A 214 9.62 -10.72 5.05
C ILE A 214 10.12 -10.91 6.47
N ASP A 215 10.53 -12.11 6.86
CA ASP A 215 11.04 -12.36 8.20
C ASP A 215 12.35 -11.60 8.45
N ALA A 216 13.19 -11.43 7.43
CA ALA A 216 14.37 -10.58 7.53
C ALA A 216 14.01 -9.11 7.84
N LEU A 217 12.95 -8.56 7.22
CA LEU A 217 12.47 -7.19 7.53
C LEU A 217 12.10 -7.02 9.01
N TYR A 218 11.66 -8.08 9.70
CA TYR A 218 11.27 -8.05 11.11
C TYR A 218 12.33 -8.63 12.06
N SER A 219 13.58 -8.76 11.61
CA SER A 219 14.71 -9.25 12.41
C SER A 219 15.77 -8.16 12.59
N ASP A 220 16.85 -8.42 13.34
CA ASP A 220 17.97 -7.46 13.46
C ASP A 220 18.92 -7.45 12.25
N ARG A 221 18.57 -8.12 11.14
CA ARG A 221 19.41 -8.22 9.94
C ARG A 221 19.38 -6.93 9.12
N ASP A 222 20.53 -6.51 8.61
CA ASP A 222 20.70 -5.40 7.66
C ASP A 222 20.83 -5.88 6.20
N ARG A 223 21.00 -7.19 6.00
CA ARG A 223 21.11 -7.84 4.70
C ARG A 223 20.46 -9.21 4.69
N VAL A 224 20.00 -9.64 3.51
CA VAL A 224 19.46 -10.97 3.28
C VAL A 224 19.90 -11.49 1.92
N PHE A 225 20.40 -12.72 1.90
CA PHE A 225 20.75 -13.42 0.66
C PHE A 225 19.53 -14.12 0.10
N ILE A 226 19.37 -14.06 -1.21
CA ILE A 226 18.38 -14.85 -1.93
C ILE A 226 19.07 -15.68 -3.01
N ASP A 227 18.64 -16.93 -3.12
CA ASP A 227 18.91 -17.82 -4.25
C ASP A 227 17.57 -18.04 -4.95
N ALA A 228 17.20 -17.13 -5.85
CA ALA A 228 15.92 -17.18 -6.54
C ALA A 228 16.09 -17.96 -7.84
N GLN A 229 15.28 -19.00 -8.03
CA GLN A 229 15.12 -19.57 -9.37
C GLN A 229 14.36 -18.58 -10.24
N VAL A 230 14.94 -18.23 -11.39
CA VAL A 230 14.32 -17.35 -12.39
C VAL A 230 14.07 -18.16 -13.65
N THR A 231 12.82 -18.16 -14.10
CA THR A 231 12.46 -18.69 -15.41
C THR A 231 12.56 -17.55 -16.43
N PHE A 232 13.48 -17.69 -17.38
CA PHE A 232 13.64 -16.74 -18.48
C PHE A 232 12.48 -16.88 -19.48
N GLU A 233 12.24 -15.85 -20.29
CA GLU A 233 11.16 -15.83 -21.30
C GLU A 233 11.23 -17.00 -22.30
N ASP A 234 12.40 -17.59 -22.49
CA ASP A 234 12.61 -18.77 -23.33
C ASP A 234 12.35 -20.12 -22.64
N GLY A 235 11.85 -20.08 -21.40
CA GLY A 235 11.53 -21.25 -20.58
C GLY A 235 12.73 -21.90 -19.88
N ARG A 236 13.95 -21.35 -20.01
CA ARG A 236 15.10 -21.82 -19.22
C ARG A 236 14.97 -21.38 -17.77
N SER A 237 15.35 -22.24 -16.84
CA SER A 237 15.49 -21.88 -15.43
C SER A 237 16.95 -21.61 -15.10
N GLY A 238 17.25 -20.46 -14.51
CA GLY A 238 18.53 -20.14 -13.89
C GLY A 238 18.37 -19.81 -12.40
N SER A 239 19.47 -19.60 -11.70
CA SER A 239 19.43 -19.00 -10.36
C SER A 239 20.04 -17.60 -10.38
N ILE A 240 19.34 -16.64 -9.78
CA ILE A 240 19.89 -15.34 -9.42
C ILE A 240 20.24 -15.40 -7.94
N LYS A 241 21.53 -15.25 -7.67
CA LYS A 241 22.02 -14.98 -6.32
C LYS A 241 22.14 -13.48 -6.16
N ALA A 242 21.40 -12.93 -5.22
CA ALA A 242 21.47 -11.52 -4.88
C ALA A 242 21.57 -11.36 -3.36
N GLU A 243 22.31 -10.34 -2.93
CA GLU A 243 22.27 -9.87 -1.55
C GLU A 243 21.46 -8.58 -1.54
N LEU A 244 20.42 -8.54 -0.73
CA LEU A 244 19.50 -7.40 -0.63
C LEU A 244 19.81 -6.70 0.68
N ALA A 245 20.08 -5.40 0.61
CA ALA A 245 20.15 -4.57 1.80
C ALA A 245 18.75 -4.35 2.39
N ILE A 246 18.70 -4.21 3.70
CA ILE A 246 17.51 -3.85 4.46
C ILE A 246 17.82 -2.51 5.10
N GLN A 247 16.98 -1.51 4.85
CA GLN A 247 17.19 -0.16 5.34
C GLN A 247 16.07 0.27 6.26
N ASP A 248 16.47 0.81 7.41
CA ASP A 248 15.58 1.45 8.36
C ASP A 248 15.23 2.87 7.88
N VAL A 249 14.01 3.29 8.17
CA VAL A 249 13.47 4.59 7.78
C VAL A 249 13.04 5.35 9.02
N SER A 250 13.38 6.63 9.09
CA SER A 250 12.94 7.48 10.18
C SER A 250 11.42 7.70 10.10
N VAL A 251 10.75 7.55 11.24
CA VAL A 251 9.35 7.94 11.40
C VAL A 251 9.25 9.38 11.88
N VAL A 252 8.23 10.06 11.38
CA VAL A 252 7.90 11.41 11.78
C VAL A 252 7.07 11.34 13.05
N THR A 253 7.58 11.93 14.13
CA THR A 253 6.82 12.12 15.36
C THR A 253 6.00 13.40 15.22
N PRO A 254 4.65 13.35 15.27
CA PRO A 254 3.84 14.56 15.22
C PRO A 254 4.19 15.46 16.41
N ASN A 255 4.47 16.75 16.18
CA ASN A 255 4.60 17.71 17.27
C ASN A 255 3.23 17.84 17.98
N VAL A 256 3.14 17.31 19.21
CA VAL A 256 1.91 17.30 20.01
C VAL A 256 1.51 18.72 20.50
N SER A 257 2.25 19.77 20.15
CA SER A 257 2.13 21.10 20.77
C SER A 257 1.03 22.02 20.19
N GLN A 258 0.20 21.60 19.24
CA GLN A 258 -0.88 22.47 18.69
C GLN A 258 -2.30 21.91 18.77
N ALA A 259 -2.51 20.73 19.35
CA ALA A 259 -3.85 20.14 19.47
C ALA A 259 -4.62 20.52 20.76
N GLN A 260 -4.11 21.46 21.57
CA GLN A 260 -4.79 21.94 22.80
C GLN A 260 -5.21 23.42 22.74
N ALA A 261 -5.22 24.04 21.55
CA ALA A 261 -5.70 25.40 21.38
C ALA A 261 -6.47 25.54 20.05
N ALA A 262 -7.66 24.94 19.98
CA ALA A 262 -8.73 25.31 19.05
C ALA A 262 -10.08 24.93 19.68
#